data_AF-A0AAV5UYJ5-F1
#
_entry.id   AF-A0AAV5UYJ5-F1
#
_cell.length_a   1.000
_cell.length_b   1.000
_cell.length_c   1.000
_cell.angle_alpha   90.00
_cell.angle_beta   90.00
_cell.angle_gamma   90.00
#
_symmetry.space_group_name_H-M   'P 1'
#
loop_
_entity.id
_entity.type
_entity.pdbx_description
1 polymer ?
#
loop_
_entity_poly.entity_id
_entity_poly.type
_entity_poly.pdbx_seq_one_letter_code
_entity_poly.pdbx_strand_id
1 'polypeptide(L)'
;KEKRKEREGPKSEREKQLETSLAILEEELRGKLTANERLTNKLEEFSSLNEMLTLQLRELKERIEEMDRNGRGLQSRIPQRNGVDNGSSSSPRPSSPSATSSSSLTAAISDSPLWQIAESGRGILSGMSTLLSLLEQRIRIFPYDASLEKLPPHVEQLGSHLGEASKKFAAADEVANQLFEEPADKWKQSSSLIISSIHEAVEYCEEKLPSLLAGMSQEESRCPWSDSTLEALNERWRQSLCSLLSSFSLLSPSISSSLDGDTTALIALAKTVNTVHLAIKNTQESFSARWLIETRLPVQTKKGKCVGTATRDNLLKMLGVSQRVTTRLSAIVKEMEENEEHERRREKEEKKEERRDGGGVPVVVVDSSLPVLISAATRKDSIRSNKSSTSQSPMRDEKEREERSARKQSELDHLRSRVSSLEGEREKMLLDIALMRRKLAGGTAVSDDPSSPPPSAAAAAEV
;
A
#
# COMPACT_ATOMS: atom_id res chain seq x y z
N LYS A 1 17.99 62.16 64.42
CA LYS A 1 17.78 60.77 63.95
C LYS A 1 16.42 60.28 64.45
N GLU A 2 15.33 60.68 63.81
CA GLU A 2 13.99 60.17 64.16
C GLU A 2 13.70 58.91 63.36
N LYS A 3 13.41 57.81 64.05
CA LYS A 3 12.78 56.64 63.43
C LYS A 3 11.28 56.88 63.38
N ARG A 4 10.73 57.26 62.22
CA ARG A 4 9.29 57.15 61.99
C ARG A 4 8.89 55.68 62.18
N LYS A 5 8.00 55.44 63.13
CA LYS A 5 7.44 54.13 63.43
C LYS A 5 6.09 54.07 62.72
N GLU A 6 6.08 53.54 61.50
CA GLU A 6 4.82 53.30 60.79
C GLU A 6 3.97 52.34 61.63
N ARG A 7 2.75 52.80 61.95
CA ARG A 7 1.76 51.98 62.65
C ARG A 7 0.91 51.33 61.58
N GLU A 8 1.15 50.04 61.32
CA GLU A 8 0.19 49.23 60.58
C GLU A 8 -1.16 49.28 61.32
N GLY A 9 -2.19 49.74 60.62
CA GLY A 9 -3.57 49.69 61.11
C GLY A 9 -4.06 48.25 61.18
N PRO A 10 -5.09 47.94 61.98
CA PRO A 10 -5.68 46.61 62.00
C PRO A 10 -6.25 46.28 60.61
N LYS A 11 -5.63 45.31 59.91
CA LYS A 11 -6.10 44.80 58.61
C LYS A 11 -7.59 44.45 58.68
N SER A 12 -8.32 44.90 57.67
CA SER A 12 -9.74 44.64 57.49
C SER A 12 -10.01 43.14 57.48
N GLU A 13 -11.16 42.71 58.00
CA GLU A 13 -11.56 41.31 58.01
C GLU A 13 -11.65 40.74 56.58
N ARG A 14 -11.99 41.59 55.60
CA ARG A 14 -11.96 41.28 54.17
C ARG A 14 -10.54 41.04 53.64
N GLU A 15 -9.52 41.75 54.14
CA GLU A 15 -8.12 41.52 53.75
C GLU A 15 -7.63 40.18 54.29
N LYS A 16 -7.99 39.81 55.53
CA LYS A 16 -7.64 38.50 56.12
C LYS A 16 -8.29 37.33 55.37
N GLN A 17 -9.52 37.51 54.89
CA GLN A 17 -10.22 36.54 54.02
C GLN A 17 -9.54 36.41 52.64
N LEU A 18 -9.09 37.52 52.06
CA LEU A 18 -8.33 37.50 50.80
C LEU A 18 -6.95 36.85 50.97
N GLU A 19 -6.23 37.13 52.05
CA GLU A 19 -4.93 36.52 52.37
C GLU A 19 -5.05 34.99 52.55
N THR A 20 -6.09 34.52 53.23
CA THR A 20 -6.35 33.07 53.37
C THR A 20 -6.80 32.42 52.06
N SER A 21 -7.63 33.09 51.24
CA SER A 21 -8.00 32.59 49.92
C SER A 21 -6.82 32.52 48.95
N LEU A 22 -5.90 33.50 49.00
CA LEU A 22 -4.66 33.50 48.22
C LEU A 22 -3.75 32.34 48.62
N ALA A 23 -3.54 32.12 49.91
CA ALA A 23 -2.70 31.01 50.39
C ALA A 23 -3.20 29.63 49.91
N ILE A 24 -4.52 29.40 49.91
CA ILE A 24 -5.13 28.16 49.41
C ILE A 24 -4.90 28.01 47.89
N LEU A 25 -5.08 29.09 47.12
CA LEU A 25 -4.86 29.07 45.66
C LEU A 25 -3.38 28.87 45.29
N GLU A 26 -2.44 29.44 46.06
CA GLU A 26 -1.01 29.21 45.88
C GLU A 26 -0.60 27.75 46.17
N GLU A 27 -1.21 27.14 47.19
CA GLU A 27 -0.98 25.72 47.51
C GLU A 27 -1.58 24.79 46.43
N GLU A 28 -2.79 25.06 45.95
CA GLU A 28 -3.40 24.29 44.85
C GLU A 28 -2.59 24.43 43.55
N LEU A 29 -2.10 25.64 43.24
CA LEU A 29 -1.25 25.91 42.07
C LEU A 29 0.08 25.14 42.15
N ARG A 30 0.73 25.11 43.32
CA ARG A 30 1.92 24.26 43.56
C ARG A 30 1.61 22.77 43.41
N GLY A 31 0.46 22.31 43.90
CA GLY A 31 -0.03 20.95 43.71
C GLY A 31 -0.19 20.59 42.23
N LYS A 32 -0.80 21.48 41.43
CA LYS A 32 -0.96 21.30 39.98
C LYS A 32 0.37 21.35 39.23
N LEU A 33 1.29 22.25 39.59
CA LEU A 33 2.62 22.35 38.97
C LEU A 33 3.43 21.06 39.18
N THR A 34 3.52 20.56 40.41
CA THR A 34 4.24 19.30 40.72
C THR A 34 3.59 18.07 40.09
N ALA A 35 2.25 18.07 39.92
CA ALA A 35 1.57 17.04 39.14
C ALA A 35 1.88 17.12 37.63
N ASN A 36 1.99 18.33 37.08
CA ASN A 36 2.36 18.56 35.68
C ASN A 36 3.79 18.11 35.40
N GLU A 37 4.75 18.47 36.25
CA GLU A 37 6.14 18.04 36.18
C GLU A 37 6.27 16.50 36.16
N ARG A 38 5.55 15.81 37.04
CA ARG A 38 5.48 14.33 37.04
C ARG A 38 4.88 13.74 35.76
N LEU A 39 3.95 14.44 35.10
CA LEU A 39 3.38 13.99 33.82
C LEU A 39 4.34 14.26 32.66
N THR A 40 5.07 15.38 32.67
CA THR A 40 6.13 15.68 31.69
C THR A 40 7.23 14.62 31.75
N ASN A 41 7.76 14.31 32.93
CA ASN A 41 8.82 13.30 33.09
C ASN A 41 8.37 11.93 32.57
N LYS A 42 7.13 11.51 32.87
CA LYS A 42 6.56 10.27 32.30
C LYS A 42 6.41 10.32 30.78
N LEU A 43 6.08 11.48 30.21
CA LEU A 43 5.94 11.63 28.76
C LEU A 43 7.31 11.53 28.07
N GLU A 44 8.38 12.01 28.71
CA GLU A 44 9.76 11.82 28.26
C GLU A 44 10.20 10.34 28.36
N GLU A 45 9.92 9.66 29.48
CA GLU A 45 10.15 8.21 29.66
C GLU A 45 9.48 7.39 28.54
N PHE A 46 8.18 7.63 28.28
CA PHE A 46 7.45 6.95 27.21
C PHE A 46 7.96 7.32 25.81
N SER A 47 8.43 8.55 25.60
CA SER A 47 9.03 8.97 24.32
C SER A 47 10.34 8.22 24.06
N SER A 48 11.20 8.10 25.07
CA SER A 48 12.46 7.34 25.00
C SER A 48 12.21 5.85 24.76
N LEU A 49 11.24 5.25 25.46
CA LEU A 49 10.85 3.85 25.26
C LEU A 49 10.32 3.60 23.83
N ASN A 50 9.50 4.51 23.29
CA ASN A 50 8.99 4.41 21.93
C ASN A 50 10.08 4.58 20.86
N GLU A 51 11.09 5.42 21.11
CA GLU A 51 12.27 5.53 20.25
C GLU A 51 13.09 4.23 20.26
N MET A 52 13.37 3.66 21.44
CA MET A 52 14.03 2.35 21.60
C MET A 52 13.29 1.24 20.85
N LEU A 53 11.96 1.15 21.00
CA LEU A 53 11.15 0.15 20.32
C LEU A 53 11.15 0.35 18.78
N THR A 54 11.20 1.60 18.32
CA THR A 54 11.31 1.94 16.90
C THR A 54 12.66 1.50 16.31
N LEU A 55 13.75 1.57 17.08
CA LEU A 55 15.05 1.03 16.70
C LEU A 55 15.03 -0.50 16.62
N GLN A 56 14.46 -1.18 17.62
CA GLN A 56 14.33 -2.65 17.62
C GLN A 56 13.48 -3.17 16.44
N LEU A 57 12.38 -2.49 16.11
CA LEU A 57 11.57 -2.84 14.94
C LEU A 57 12.33 -2.66 13.62
N ARG A 58 13.21 -1.65 13.52
CA ARG A 58 14.08 -1.46 12.35
C ARG A 58 15.10 -2.59 12.23
N GLU A 59 15.80 -2.92 13.32
CA GLU A 59 16.79 -4.00 13.35
C GLU A 59 16.17 -5.37 13.00
N LEU A 60 15.00 -5.69 13.56
CA LEU A 60 14.28 -6.91 13.24
C LEU A 60 13.86 -6.96 11.76
N LYS A 61 13.42 -5.83 11.20
CA LYS A 61 13.05 -5.75 9.77
C LYS A 61 14.26 -5.94 8.86
N GLU A 62 15.39 -5.28 9.14
CA GLU A 62 16.65 -5.44 8.41
C GLU A 62 17.13 -6.90 8.45
N ARG A 63 17.03 -7.55 9.61
CA ARG A 63 17.37 -8.97 9.79
C ARG A 63 16.45 -9.92 9.03
N ILE A 64 15.14 -9.63 8.95
CA ILE A 64 14.20 -10.36 8.09
C ILE A 64 14.62 -10.22 6.63
N GLU A 65 14.86 -9.00 6.15
CA GLU A 65 15.29 -8.76 4.76
C GLU A 65 16.64 -9.45 4.44
N GLU A 66 17.57 -9.52 5.38
CA GLU A 66 18.83 -10.24 5.21
C GLU A 66 18.64 -11.76 5.14
N MET A 67 17.79 -12.36 5.99
CA MET A 67 17.41 -13.77 5.85
C MET A 67 16.73 -14.05 4.51
N ASP A 68 15.90 -13.13 4.03
CA ASP A 68 15.19 -13.21 2.75
C ASP A 68 16.12 -13.09 1.53
N ARG A 69 17.23 -12.34 1.66
CA ARG A 69 18.31 -12.29 0.66
C ARG A 69 19.11 -13.60 0.66
N ASN A 70 19.47 -14.09 1.85
CA ASN A 70 20.28 -15.30 2.02
C ASN A 70 19.52 -16.60 1.67
N GLY A 71 18.20 -16.66 1.91
CA GLY A 71 17.37 -17.81 1.60
C GLY A 71 17.22 -18.09 0.10
N ARG A 72 17.11 -17.03 -0.72
CA ARG A 72 16.97 -17.15 -2.18
C ARG A 72 18.20 -17.73 -2.89
N GLY A 73 19.39 -17.63 -2.27
CA GLY A 73 20.63 -18.19 -2.83
C GLY A 73 20.69 -19.73 -2.90
N LEU A 74 19.86 -20.45 -2.13
CA LEU A 74 19.95 -21.91 -1.98
C LEU A 74 18.93 -22.71 -2.82
N GLN A 75 17.88 -22.09 -3.35
CA GLN A 75 16.90 -22.77 -4.22
C GLN A 75 17.24 -22.74 -5.72
N SER A 76 18.13 -21.83 -6.15
CA SER A 76 18.52 -21.63 -7.58
C SER A 76 19.41 -22.76 -8.19
N ARG A 77 19.57 -23.90 -7.51
CA ARG A 77 20.46 -25.01 -7.93
C ARG A 77 19.80 -26.39 -7.93
N ILE A 78 18.51 -26.47 -8.27
CA ILE A 78 17.83 -27.76 -8.50
C ILE A 78 17.52 -27.90 -9.99
N PRO A 79 18.23 -28.78 -10.74
CA PRO A 79 17.86 -29.12 -12.10
C PRO A 79 16.56 -29.93 -12.09
N GLN A 80 15.55 -29.51 -12.86
CA GLN A 80 14.38 -30.36 -13.10
C GLN A 80 14.81 -31.61 -13.88
N ARG A 81 14.36 -32.78 -13.41
CA ARG A 81 14.62 -34.07 -14.06
C ARG A 81 13.29 -34.69 -14.47
N ASN A 82 13.05 -34.75 -15.77
CA ASN A 82 11.84 -35.34 -16.36
C ASN A 82 11.70 -36.82 -15.95
N GLY A 83 10.47 -37.21 -15.58
CA GLY A 83 10.10 -38.60 -15.32
C GLY A 83 9.13 -39.10 -16.39
N VAL A 84 9.43 -40.27 -16.97
CA VAL A 84 8.62 -40.96 -18.00
C VAL A 84 8.15 -42.31 -17.45
N ASP A 85 7.03 -42.78 -17.99
CA ASP A 85 6.23 -43.95 -17.62
C ASP A 85 6.97 -45.29 -17.36
N ASN A 86 6.46 -46.09 -16.42
CA ASN A 86 5.69 -47.34 -16.68
C ASN A 86 5.58 -48.28 -15.46
N GLY A 87 4.57 -49.16 -15.44
CA GLY A 87 4.75 -50.52 -14.89
C GLY A 87 3.79 -51.08 -13.81
N SER A 88 2.52 -51.29 -14.16
CA SER A 88 1.62 -52.40 -13.75
C SER A 88 1.89 -53.30 -12.52
N SER A 89 0.87 -53.45 -11.66
CA SER A 89 0.48 -54.77 -11.10
C SER A 89 -1.00 -54.83 -10.65
N SER A 90 -1.54 -56.04 -10.60
CA SER A 90 -2.94 -56.43 -10.87
C SER A 90 -3.92 -56.60 -9.68
N SER A 91 -5.19 -56.17 -9.88
CA SER A 91 -6.49 -56.81 -9.50
C SER A 91 -6.84 -57.17 -8.02
N PRO A 92 -8.13 -57.42 -7.66
CA PRO A 92 -9.38 -57.33 -8.45
C PRO A 92 -10.54 -56.51 -7.82
N ARG A 93 -11.63 -56.42 -8.59
CA ARG A 93 -12.91 -55.68 -8.40
C ARG A 93 -13.86 -56.35 -7.37
N PRO A 94 -14.93 -55.67 -6.87
CA PRO A 94 -16.21 -55.73 -7.59
C PRO A 94 -17.09 -54.44 -7.61
N SER A 95 -17.75 -54.23 -8.76
CA SER A 95 -19.04 -53.54 -9.03
C SER A 95 -19.50 -52.26 -8.28
N SER A 96 -19.42 -51.11 -8.99
CA SER A 96 -20.51 -50.18 -9.39
C SER A 96 -21.47 -49.52 -8.35
N PRO A 97 -22.10 -48.34 -8.62
CA PRO A 97 -22.15 -47.60 -9.90
C PRO A 97 -21.75 -46.11 -9.87
N SER A 98 -21.40 -45.61 -11.06
CA SER A 98 -21.57 -44.25 -11.59
C SER A 98 -21.82 -43.07 -10.63
N ALA A 99 -20.77 -42.31 -10.34
CA ALA A 99 -20.84 -40.87 -10.12
C ALA A 99 -19.95 -40.17 -11.15
N THR A 100 -20.52 -39.22 -11.91
CA THR A 100 -19.78 -38.40 -12.88
C THR A 100 -18.90 -37.39 -12.15
N SER A 101 -17.61 -37.71 -12.01
CA SER A 101 -16.60 -36.85 -11.38
C SER A 101 -16.20 -35.67 -12.28
N SER A 102 -17.04 -34.65 -12.38
CA SER A 102 -16.72 -33.37 -13.02
C SER A 102 -16.21 -32.34 -12.00
N SER A 103 -15.07 -32.62 -11.35
CA SER A 103 -14.49 -31.73 -10.33
C SER A 103 -12.98 -31.94 -10.10
N SER A 104 -12.13 -31.59 -11.08
CA SER A 104 -10.67 -31.54 -10.87
C SER A 104 -9.91 -30.48 -11.67
N LEU A 105 -10.60 -29.59 -12.41
CA LEU A 105 -9.97 -28.54 -13.22
C LEU A 105 -9.98 -27.14 -12.56
N THR A 106 -10.88 -26.88 -11.61
CA THR A 106 -11.02 -25.58 -10.95
C THR A 106 -9.85 -25.27 -9.99
N ALA A 107 -9.22 -26.28 -9.40
CA ALA A 107 -8.13 -26.10 -8.44
C ALA A 107 -6.78 -25.69 -9.07
N ALA A 108 -6.63 -25.75 -10.40
CA ALA A 108 -5.38 -25.42 -11.09
C ALA A 108 -5.31 -23.98 -11.62
N ILE A 109 -6.44 -23.27 -11.68
CA ILE A 109 -6.53 -21.93 -12.29
C ILE A 109 -6.19 -20.83 -11.27
N SER A 110 -6.51 -21.03 -9.98
CA SER A 110 -6.32 -20.05 -8.91
C SER A 110 -4.87 -19.65 -8.67
N ASP A 111 -3.93 -20.55 -8.97
CA ASP A 111 -2.50 -20.34 -8.75
C ASP A 111 -1.81 -19.62 -9.91
N SER A 112 -2.54 -19.36 -11.01
CA SER A 112 -2.00 -18.63 -12.16
C SER A 112 -1.62 -17.19 -11.79
N PRO A 113 -0.41 -16.71 -12.14
CA PRO A 113 -0.01 -15.31 -11.96
C PRO A 113 -0.99 -14.31 -12.57
N LEU A 114 -1.62 -14.66 -13.70
CA LEU A 114 -2.64 -13.84 -14.37
C LEU A 114 -3.94 -13.74 -13.57
N TRP A 115 -4.37 -14.84 -12.94
CA TRP A 115 -5.53 -14.86 -12.04
C TRP A 115 -5.31 -13.95 -10.83
N GLN A 116 -4.14 -14.06 -10.20
CA GLN A 116 -3.76 -13.21 -9.07
C GLN A 116 -3.61 -11.72 -9.44
N ILE A 117 -3.26 -11.42 -10.70
CA ILE A 117 -3.28 -10.06 -11.26
C ILE A 117 -4.73 -9.57 -11.41
N ALA A 118 -5.61 -10.37 -12.01
CA ALA A 118 -7.02 -10.02 -12.19
C ALA A 118 -7.73 -9.79 -10.84
N GLU A 119 -7.55 -10.69 -9.88
CA GLU A 119 -8.10 -10.57 -8.52
C GLU A 119 -7.60 -9.30 -7.81
N SER A 120 -6.31 -8.98 -7.97
CA SER A 120 -5.75 -7.74 -7.44
C SER A 120 -6.27 -6.51 -8.18
N GLY A 121 -6.46 -6.59 -9.50
CA GLY A 121 -7.07 -5.53 -10.33
C GLY A 121 -8.50 -5.22 -9.90
N ARG A 122 -9.31 -6.24 -9.59
CA ARG A 122 -10.65 -6.07 -9.00
C ARG A 122 -10.60 -5.27 -7.69
N GLY A 123 -9.59 -5.52 -6.85
CA GLY A 123 -9.36 -4.73 -5.63
C GLY A 123 -9.11 -3.23 -5.87
N ILE A 124 -8.70 -2.84 -7.08
CA ILE A 124 -8.58 -1.43 -7.48
C ILE A 124 -9.95 -0.83 -7.82
N LEU A 125 -10.82 -1.57 -8.53
CA LEU A 125 -12.19 -1.14 -8.86
C LEU A 125 -13.04 -0.93 -7.59
N SER A 126 -13.01 -1.92 -6.69
CA SER A 126 -13.66 -1.85 -5.38
C SER A 126 -13.13 -0.68 -4.55
N GLY A 127 -11.81 -0.43 -4.62
CA GLY A 127 -11.15 0.72 -3.99
C GLY A 127 -11.61 2.07 -4.56
N MET A 128 -11.78 2.18 -5.89
CA MET A 128 -12.32 3.38 -6.54
C MET A 128 -13.77 3.65 -6.16
N SER A 129 -14.63 2.63 -6.16
CA SER A 129 -16.02 2.75 -5.70
C SER A 129 -16.07 3.27 -4.26
N THR A 130 -15.27 2.66 -3.38
CA THR A 130 -15.15 3.06 -1.96
C THR A 130 -14.62 4.50 -1.82
N LEU A 131 -13.60 4.88 -2.61
CA LEU A 131 -13.03 6.24 -2.59
C LEU A 131 -14.09 7.28 -2.95
N LEU A 132 -14.84 7.05 -4.03
CA LEU A 132 -15.86 7.99 -4.51
C LEU A 132 -17.02 8.15 -3.52
N SER A 133 -17.47 7.06 -2.87
CA SER A 133 -18.48 7.15 -1.80
C SER A 133 -17.95 7.88 -0.55
N LEU A 134 -16.68 7.66 -0.17
CA LEU A 134 -16.07 8.40 0.92
C LEU A 134 -15.89 9.89 0.59
N LEU A 135 -15.63 10.25 -0.67
CA LEU A 135 -15.59 11.64 -1.12
C LEU A 135 -16.98 12.29 -1.15
N GLU A 136 -18.02 11.58 -1.61
CA GLU A 136 -19.42 12.01 -1.49
C GLU A 136 -19.78 12.34 -0.03
N GLN A 137 -19.46 11.43 0.89
CA GLN A 137 -19.65 11.64 2.33
C GLN A 137 -18.84 12.84 2.82
N ARG A 138 -17.57 12.96 2.40
CA ARG A 138 -16.67 14.02 2.85
C ARG A 138 -17.19 15.40 2.47
N ILE A 139 -17.61 15.66 1.23
CA ILE A 139 -18.03 17.01 0.80
C ILE A 139 -19.37 17.46 1.39
N ARG A 140 -20.21 16.52 1.83
CA ARG A 140 -21.41 16.83 2.64
C ARG A 140 -21.09 17.18 4.09
N ILE A 141 -19.84 16.98 4.52
CA ILE A 141 -19.34 17.24 5.86
C ILE A 141 -18.38 18.42 5.82
N PHE A 142 -17.21 18.30 5.19
CA PHE A 142 -16.24 19.38 5.12
C PHE A 142 -16.46 20.22 3.86
N PRO A 143 -16.52 21.57 3.94
CA PRO A 143 -16.39 22.42 5.14
C PRO A 143 -17.70 22.71 5.94
N TYR A 144 -18.86 22.21 5.52
CA TYR A 144 -20.19 22.68 5.94
C TYR A 144 -20.82 22.09 7.25
N ASP A 145 -20.27 21.02 7.85
CA ASP A 145 -20.88 20.24 8.97
C ASP A 145 -21.12 21.09 10.23
N ALA A 146 -20.44 22.23 10.34
CA ALA A 146 -20.54 23.15 11.47
C ALA A 146 -21.62 24.24 11.31
N SER A 147 -22.06 24.58 10.08
CA SER A 147 -23.01 25.68 9.88
C SER A 147 -24.48 25.24 10.00
N LEU A 148 -24.78 23.94 9.83
CA LEU A 148 -26.14 23.39 9.70
C LEU A 148 -26.97 24.01 8.56
N GLU A 149 -26.33 24.79 7.69
CA GLU A 149 -26.97 25.44 6.54
C GLU A 149 -27.24 24.42 5.42
N LYS A 150 -28.14 24.78 4.50
CA LYS A 150 -28.32 23.99 3.29
C LYS A 150 -27.02 24.01 2.47
N LEU A 151 -26.55 22.82 2.05
CA LEU A 151 -25.40 22.69 1.16
C LEU A 151 -25.59 23.53 -0.13
N PRO A 152 -24.53 24.19 -0.63
CA PRO A 152 -24.58 24.88 -1.91
C PRO A 152 -24.97 23.93 -3.06
N PRO A 153 -25.76 24.38 -4.07
CA PRO A 153 -26.30 23.50 -5.10
C PRO A 153 -25.24 22.70 -5.89
N HIS A 154 -24.06 23.27 -6.13
CA HIS A 154 -22.97 22.58 -6.83
C HIS A 154 -22.27 21.53 -5.94
N VAL A 155 -22.34 21.65 -4.61
CA VAL A 155 -21.88 20.62 -3.66
C VAL A 155 -22.89 19.47 -3.59
N GLU A 156 -24.19 19.77 -3.59
CA GLU A 156 -25.25 18.76 -3.75
C GLU A 156 -25.07 18.00 -5.07
N GLN A 157 -24.81 18.72 -6.17
CA GLN A 157 -24.54 18.16 -7.49
C GLN A 157 -23.26 17.31 -7.52
N LEU A 158 -22.14 17.79 -6.98
CA LEU A 158 -20.90 17.01 -6.90
C LEU A 158 -21.11 15.73 -6.08
N GLY A 159 -21.86 15.80 -4.97
CA GLY A 159 -22.22 14.62 -4.18
C GLY A 159 -23.03 13.60 -4.97
N SER A 160 -24.01 14.06 -5.75
CA SER A 160 -24.77 13.20 -6.66
C SER A 160 -23.88 12.53 -7.70
N HIS A 161 -22.96 13.27 -8.34
CA HIS A 161 -22.06 12.69 -9.34
C HIS A 161 -21.02 11.74 -8.73
N LEU A 162 -20.47 12.02 -7.55
CA LEU A 162 -19.56 11.11 -6.84
C LEU A 162 -20.27 9.82 -6.42
N GLY A 163 -21.50 9.90 -5.90
CA GLY A 163 -22.30 8.73 -5.56
C GLY A 163 -22.67 7.89 -6.78
N GLU A 164 -23.00 8.52 -7.91
CA GLU A 164 -23.29 7.79 -9.15
C GLU A 164 -22.05 7.16 -9.77
N ALA A 165 -20.91 7.86 -9.77
CA ALA A 165 -19.63 7.30 -10.19
C ALA A 165 -19.21 6.11 -9.31
N SER A 166 -19.44 6.20 -7.99
CA SER A 166 -19.21 5.10 -7.05
C SER A 166 -20.01 3.84 -7.41
N LYS A 167 -21.29 3.98 -7.79
CA LYS A 167 -22.11 2.86 -8.28
C LYS A 167 -21.60 2.27 -9.59
N LYS A 168 -21.17 3.10 -10.55
CA LYS A 168 -20.60 2.60 -11.82
C LYS A 168 -19.32 1.77 -11.58
N PHE A 169 -18.44 2.19 -10.68
CA PHE A 169 -17.30 1.38 -10.27
C PHE A 169 -17.69 0.12 -9.48
N ALA A 170 -18.78 0.15 -8.70
CA ALA A 170 -19.31 -1.05 -8.03
C ALA A 170 -19.87 -2.06 -9.04
N ALA A 171 -20.61 -1.61 -10.06
CA ALA A 171 -21.07 -2.46 -11.16
C ALA A 171 -19.89 -3.09 -11.92
N ALA A 172 -18.81 -2.34 -12.15
CA ALA A 172 -17.58 -2.89 -12.74
C ALA A 172 -16.89 -3.95 -11.84
N ASP A 173 -16.88 -3.77 -10.51
CA ASP A 173 -16.42 -4.76 -9.53
C ASP A 173 -17.33 -6.02 -9.51
N GLU A 174 -18.65 -5.85 -9.65
CA GLU A 174 -19.62 -6.96 -9.75
C GLU A 174 -19.44 -7.78 -11.04
N VAL A 175 -19.30 -7.13 -12.20
CA VAL A 175 -19.00 -7.82 -13.47
C VAL A 175 -17.62 -8.48 -13.41
N ALA A 176 -16.64 -7.84 -12.76
CA ALA A 176 -15.33 -8.46 -12.53
C ALA A 176 -15.42 -9.66 -11.57
N ASN A 177 -16.29 -9.65 -10.55
CA ASN A 177 -16.51 -10.82 -9.68
C ASN A 177 -17.03 -12.03 -10.47
N GLN A 178 -17.97 -11.83 -11.39
CA GLN A 178 -18.58 -12.91 -12.18
C GLN A 178 -17.54 -13.66 -13.03
N LEU A 179 -16.49 -12.98 -13.52
CA LEU A 179 -15.37 -13.62 -14.24
C LEU A 179 -14.71 -14.75 -13.44
N PHE A 180 -14.64 -14.62 -12.10
CA PHE A 180 -14.01 -15.63 -11.24
C PHE A 180 -14.88 -16.87 -11.00
N GLU A 181 -16.17 -16.82 -11.36
CA GLU A 181 -17.10 -17.96 -11.31
C GLU A 181 -17.28 -18.62 -12.69
N GLU A 182 -16.83 -17.97 -13.76
CA GLU A 182 -17.01 -18.44 -15.14
C GLU A 182 -15.88 -19.36 -15.65
N PRO A 183 -16.22 -20.33 -16.53
CA PRO A 183 -15.22 -21.18 -17.17
C PRO A 183 -14.38 -20.39 -18.19
N ALA A 184 -13.13 -20.79 -18.36
CA ALA A 184 -12.10 -20.04 -19.07
C ALA A 184 -12.41 -19.74 -20.55
N ASP A 185 -13.26 -20.54 -21.19
CA ASP A 185 -13.72 -20.33 -22.57
C ASP A 185 -14.58 -19.07 -22.72
N LYS A 186 -15.23 -18.59 -21.65
CA LYS A 186 -16.04 -17.36 -21.65
C LYS A 186 -15.25 -16.10 -21.35
N TRP A 187 -14.05 -16.21 -20.79
CA TRP A 187 -13.31 -15.05 -20.26
C TRP A 187 -13.06 -13.96 -21.30
N LYS A 188 -12.90 -14.27 -22.59
CA LYS A 188 -12.73 -13.24 -23.64
C LYS A 188 -14.01 -12.40 -23.83
N GLN A 189 -15.19 -13.03 -23.76
CA GLN A 189 -16.47 -12.32 -23.81
C GLN A 189 -16.66 -11.47 -22.55
N SER A 190 -16.44 -12.03 -21.36
CA SER A 190 -16.66 -11.34 -20.09
C SER A 190 -15.64 -10.23 -19.84
N SER A 191 -14.40 -10.38 -20.34
CA SER A 191 -13.41 -9.29 -20.38
C SER A 191 -13.91 -8.09 -21.17
N SER A 192 -14.63 -8.27 -22.28
CA SER A 192 -15.21 -7.15 -23.03
C SER A 192 -16.28 -6.38 -22.23
N LEU A 193 -17.09 -7.10 -21.43
CA LEU A 193 -18.08 -6.48 -20.54
C LEU A 193 -17.40 -5.68 -19.42
N ILE A 194 -16.34 -6.24 -18.82
CA ILE A 194 -15.53 -5.54 -17.81
C ILE A 194 -14.90 -4.27 -18.40
N ILE A 195 -14.26 -4.36 -19.57
CA ILE A 195 -13.63 -3.23 -20.26
C ILE A 195 -14.65 -2.12 -20.55
N SER A 196 -15.85 -2.50 -21.03
CA SER A 196 -16.95 -1.56 -21.29
C SER A 196 -17.46 -0.89 -20.01
N SER A 197 -17.63 -1.66 -18.93
CA SER A 197 -18.10 -1.13 -17.64
C SER A 197 -17.09 -0.19 -16.97
N ILE A 198 -15.80 -0.53 -17.03
CA ILE A 198 -14.71 0.36 -16.60
C ILE A 198 -14.70 1.63 -17.46
N HIS A 199 -14.86 1.50 -18.78
CA HIS A 199 -14.85 2.66 -19.69
C HIS A 199 -15.98 3.63 -19.37
N GLU A 200 -17.22 3.14 -19.23
CA GLU A 200 -18.40 3.94 -18.88
C GLU A 200 -18.23 4.61 -17.50
N ALA A 201 -17.70 3.89 -16.51
CA ALA A 201 -17.46 4.44 -15.18
C ALA A 201 -16.45 5.60 -15.21
N VAL A 202 -15.40 5.49 -16.01
CA VAL A 202 -14.35 6.51 -16.12
C VAL A 202 -14.76 7.68 -16.99
N GLU A 203 -15.39 7.44 -18.14
CA GLU A 203 -15.91 8.49 -19.03
C GLU A 203 -16.87 9.41 -18.26
N TYR A 204 -17.79 8.82 -17.48
CA TYR A 204 -18.67 9.56 -16.59
C TYR A 204 -17.90 10.42 -15.55
N CYS A 205 -16.79 9.91 -15.02
CA CYS A 205 -15.95 10.67 -14.08
C CYS A 205 -15.25 11.84 -14.77
N GLU A 206 -14.65 11.62 -15.94
CA GLU A 206 -13.94 12.66 -16.70
C GLU A 206 -14.89 13.76 -17.20
N GLU A 207 -16.12 13.41 -17.57
CA GLU A 207 -17.12 14.39 -18.03
C GLU A 207 -17.69 15.22 -16.86
N LYS A 208 -18.08 14.59 -15.74
CA LYS A 208 -18.90 15.25 -14.71
C LYS A 208 -18.10 15.85 -13.54
N LEU A 209 -16.94 15.31 -13.20
CA LEU A 209 -16.25 15.67 -11.95
C LEU A 209 -15.25 16.84 -12.02
N PRO A 210 -14.42 17.04 -13.07
CA PRO A 210 -13.26 17.96 -12.99
C PRO A 210 -13.61 19.42 -12.68
N SER A 211 -14.69 19.94 -13.27
CA SER A 211 -15.15 21.33 -13.06
C SER A 211 -15.73 21.53 -11.65
N LEU A 212 -16.50 20.57 -11.16
CA LEU A 212 -17.08 20.59 -9.81
C LEU A 212 -16.00 20.42 -8.72
N LEU A 213 -15.00 19.55 -8.96
CA LEU A 213 -13.82 19.42 -8.10
C LEU A 213 -12.99 20.71 -8.05
N ALA A 214 -12.92 21.46 -9.17
CA ALA A 214 -12.27 22.78 -9.20
C ALA A 214 -13.04 23.83 -8.40
N GLY A 215 -14.37 23.90 -8.54
CA GLY A 215 -15.19 24.78 -7.71
C GLY A 215 -15.03 24.47 -6.22
N MET A 216 -15.16 23.20 -5.84
CA MET A 216 -15.05 22.75 -4.44
C MET A 216 -13.66 23.05 -3.85
N SER A 217 -12.58 22.81 -4.60
CA SER A 217 -11.22 23.15 -4.16
C SER A 217 -11.01 24.66 -3.98
N GLN A 218 -11.67 25.52 -4.77
CA GLN A 218 -11.61 26.97 -4.59
C GLN A 218 -12.36 27.43 -3.33
N GLU A 219 -13.46 26.76 -2.97
CA GLU A 219 -14.23 27.08 -1.76
C GLU A 219 -13.52 26.65 -0.48
N GLU A 220 -12.92 25.46 -0.46
CA GLU A 220 -12.08 25.01 0.64
C GLU A 220 -10.89 25.97 0.87
N SER A 221 -10.29 26.47 -0.22
CA SER A 221 -9.23 27.48 -0.18
C SER A 221 -9.72 28.88 0.28
N ARG A 222 -11.00 29.22 0.11
CA ARG A 222 -11.59 30.48 0.59
C ARG A 222 -12.07 30.44 2.04
N CYS A 223 -12.00 29.29 2.71
CA CYS A 223 -12.42 29.16 4.10
C CYS A 223 -11.52 30.01 5.03
N PRO A 224 -12.05 30.65 6.10
CA PRO A 224 -11.26 31.54 6.96
C PRO A 224 -10.07 30.89 7.69
N TRP A 225 -10.04 29.56 7.76
CA TRP A 225 -8.97 28.75 8.34
C TRP A 225 -8.04 28.12 7.30
N SER A 226 -8.20 28.46 6.02
CA SER A 226 -7.25 28.07 4.97
C SER A 226 -6.11 29.08 4.91
N ASP A 227 -4.89 28.61 5.14
CA ASP A 227 -3.68 29.36 4.85
C ASP A 227 -3.12 28.96 3.47
N SER A 228 -2.09 29.66 3.00
CA SER A 228 -1.44 29.36 1.72
C SER A 228 -0.84 27.94 1.63
N THR A 229 -0.61 27.27 2.76
CA THR A 229 -0.17 25.87 2.79
C THR A 229 -1.34 24.93 2.50
N LEU A 230 -2.49 25.15 3.14
CA LEU A 230 -3.70 24.38 2.87
C LEU A 230 -4.25 24.66 1.47
N GLU A 231 -4.21 25.90 0.98
CA GLU A 231 -4.57 26.24 -0.40
C GLU A 231 -3.75 25.43 -1.42
N ALA A 232 -2.43 25.38 -1.26
CA ALA A 232 -1.54 24.60 -2.12
C ALA A 232 -1.80 23.09 -2.03
N LEU A 233 -2.18 22.58 -0.85
CA LEU A 233 -2.54 21.17 -0.64
C LEU A 233 -3.92 20.82 -1.22
N ASN A 234 -4.88 21.74 -1.19
CA ASN A 234 -6.18 21.60 -1.84
C ASN A 234 -6.01 21.46 -3.35
N GLU A 235 -5.23 22.37 -3.96
CA GLU A 235 -4.96 22.36 -5.40
C GLU A 235 -4.15 21.13 -5.82
N ARG A 236 -3.10 20.76 -5.07
CA ARG A 236 -2.34 19.51 -5.32
C ARG A 236 -3.22 18.27 -5.20
N TRP A 237 -4.13 18.23 -4.23
CA TRP A 237 -5.10 17.15 -4.08
C TRP A 237 -6.03 17.06 -5.29
N ARG A 238 -6.61 18.19 -5.72
CA ARG A 238 -7.47 18.28 -6.89
C ARG A 238 -6.75 17.78 -8.15
N GLN A 239 -5.54 18.28 -8.41
CA GLN A 239 -4.71 17.85 -9.55
C GLN A 239 -4.42 16.36 -9.50
N SER A 240 -4.07 15.81 -8.32
CA SER A 240 -3.78 14.38 -8.16
C SER A 240 -5.03 13.52 -8.42
N LEU A 241 -6.19 13.93 -7.91
CA LEU A 241 -7.45 13.23 -8.13
C LEU A 241 -7.88 13.26 -9.61
N CYS A 242 -7.76 14.39 -10.30
CA CYS A 242 -8.01 14.45 -11.75
C CYS A 242 -7.01 13.58 -12.53
N SER A 243 -5.72 13.63 -12.17
CA SER A 243 -4.69 12.77 -12.79
C SER A 243 -4.92 11.28 -12.53
N LEU A 244 -5.54 10.91 -11.41
CA LEU A 244 -5.98 9.55 -11.14
C LEU A 244 -7.07 9.13 -12.13
N LEU A 245 -8.15 9.91 -12.25
CA LEU A 245 -9.25 9.62 -13.18
C LEU A 245 -8.73 9.46 -14.63
N SER A 246 -7.89 10.38 -15.10
CA SER A 246 -7.30 10.29 -16.45
C SER A 246 -6.20 9.25 -16.62
N SER A 247 -5.72 8.64 -15.53
CA SER A 247 -4.88 7.43 -15.64
C SER A 247 -5.74 6.18 -15.83
N PHE A 248 -6.95 6.15 -15.27
CA PHE A 248 -7.89 5.04 -15.47
C PHE A 248 -8.48 5.01 -16.89
N SER A 249 -8.64 6.14 -17.58
CA SER A 249 -9.20 6.16 -18.95
C SER A 249 -8.28 5.47 -19.96
N LEU A 250 -6.99 5.36 -19.65
CA LEU A 250 -6.00 4.60 -20.42
C LEU A 250 -6.12 3.06 -20.22
N LEU A 251 -6.75 2.58 -19.14
CA LEU A 251 -6.83 1.15 -18.83
C LEU A 251 -7.69 0.40 -19.84
N SER A 252 -8.94 0.79 -20.06
CA SER A 252 -9.85 0.10 -20.99
C SER A 252 -9.25 -0.14 -22.39
N PRO A 253 -8.67 0.86 -23.09
CA PRO A 253 -8.03 0.61 -24.38
C PRO A 253 -6.75 -0.25 -24.27
N SER A 254 -5.96 -0.10 -23.20
CA SER A 254 -4.74 -0.90 -22.99
C SER A 254 -5.04 -2.37 -22.68
N ILE A 255 -6.08 -2.66 -21.91
CA ILE A 255 -6.54 -4.02 -21.64
C ILE A 255 -7.09 -4.61 -22.94
N SER A 256 -7.93 -3.87 -23.67
CA SER A 256 -8.50 -4.31 -24.95
C SER A 256 -7.43 -4.72 -25.96
N SER A 257 -6.36 -3.93 -26.14
CA SER A 257 -5.26 -4.28 -27.05
C SER A 257 -4.45 -5.51 -26.59
N SER A 258 -4.37 -5.76 -25.28
CA SER A 258 -3.64 -6.92 -24.74
C SER A 258 -4.36 -8.27 -24.88
N LEU A 259 -5.67 -8.28 -25.13
CA LEU A 259 -6.50 -9.50 -25.21
C LEU A 259 -6.20 -10.39 -26.43
N ASP A 260 -5.45 -9.90 -27.41
CA ASP A 260 -5.03 -10.66 -28.58
C ASP A 260 -3.63 -11.30 -28.43
N GLY A 261 -2.98 -11.13 -27.26
CA GLY A 261 -1.78 -11.87 -26.88
C GLY A 261 -0.46 -11.33 -27.43
N ASP A 262 -0.45 -10.16 -28.06
CA ASP A 262 0.78 -9.48 -28.49
C ASP A 262 1.61 -8.99 -27.28
N THR A 263 2.87 -9.41 -27.21
CA THR A 263 3.85 -8.98 -26.21
C THR A 263 3.99 -7.46 -26.17
N THR A 264 3.91 -6.78 -27.32
CA THR A 264 4.00 -5.31 -27.41
C THR A 264 2.83 -4.64 -26.70
N ALA A 265 1.61 -5.15 -26.91
CA ALA A 265 0.42 -4.72 -26.20
C ALA A 265 0.47 -5.03 -24.69
N LEU A 266 1.04 -6.17 -24.28
CA LEU A 266 1.23 -6.47 -22.86
C LEU A 266 2.25 -5.53 -22.17
N ILE A 267 3.36 -5.21 -22.85
CA ILE A 267 4.32 -4.18 -22.40
C ILE A 267 3.64 -2.82 -22.28
N ALA A 268 2.75 -2.46 -23.21
CA ALA A 268 1.96 -1.23 -23.14
C ALA A 268 1.00 -1.24 -21.93
N LEU A 269 0.28 -2.34 -21.70
CA LEU A 269 -0.58 -2.50 -20.51
C LEU A 269 0.22 -2.37 -19.21
N ALA A 270 1.40 -2.97 -19.11
CA ALA A 270 2.27 -2.86 -17.93
C ALA A 270 2.68 -1.41 -17.65
N LYS A 271 2.99 -0.63 -18.69
CA LYS A 271 3.26 0.81 -18.56
C LYS A 271 2.01 1.57 -18.08
N THR A 272 0.85 1.30 -18.66
CA THR A 272 -0.43 1.92 -18.23
C THR A 272 -0.78 1.61 -16.77
N VAL A 273 -0.65 0.35 -16.35
CA VAL A 273 -0.85 -0.07 -14.95
C VAL A 273 0.13 0.64 -14.01
N ASN A 274 1.39 0.80 -14.42
CA ASN A 274 2.35 1.57 -13.63
C ASN A 274 1.98 3.07 -13.54
N THR A 275 1.47 3.68 -14.61
CA THR A 275 0.93 5.05 -14.58
C THR A 275 -0.22 5.18 -13.58
N VAL A 276 -1.18 4.24 -13.58
CA VAL A 276 -2.28 4.20 -12.60
C VAL A 276 -1.75 4.05 -11.18
N HIS A 277 -0.78 3.16 -10.95
CA HIS A 277 -0.14 3.01 -9.63
C HIS A 277 0.53 4.31 -9.16
N LEU A 278 1.26 5.01 -10.02
CA LEU A 278 1.87 6.31 -9.69
C LEU A 278 0.81 7.38 -9.40
N ALA A 279 -0.31 7.40 -10.12
CA ALA A 279 -1.41 8.32 -9.85
C ALA A 279 -2.12 8.01 -8.52
N ILE A 280 -2.32 6.73 -8.17
CA ILE A 280 -2.82 6.30 -6.84
C ILE A 280 -1.86 6.77 -5.74
N LYS A 281 -0.54 6.59 -5.93
CA LYS A 281 0.48 7.04 -4.99
C LYS A 281 0.44 8.55 -4.78
N ASN A 282 0.47 9.33 -5.85
CA ASN A 282 0.41 10.80 -5.78
C ASN A 282 -0.87 11.29 -5.08
N THR A 283 -2.00 10.64 -5.36
CA THR A 283 -3.30 10.91 -4.72
C THR A 283 -3.27 10.59 -3.23
N GLN A 284 -2.71 9.44 -2.85
CA GLN A 284 -2.55 9.03 -1.44
C GLN A 284 -1.62 9.98 -0.66
N GLU A 285 -0.47 10.34 -1.23
CA GLU A 285 0.48 11.29 -0.63
C GLU A 285 -0.14 12.68 -0.46
N SER A 286 -0.79 13.20 -1.50
CA SER A 286 -1.42 14.51 -1.47
C SER A 286 -2.58 14.56 -0.48
N PHE A 287 -3.42 13.52 -0.42
CA PHE A 287 -4.48 13.44 0.59
C PHE A 287 -3.90 13.37 2.01
N SER A 288 -2.85 12.59 2.22
CA SER A 288 -2.28 12.38 3.55
C SER A 288 -1.61 13.63 4.10
N ALA A 289 -0.91 14.39 3.25
CA ALA A 289 -0.33 15.69 3.61
C ALA A 289 -1.42 16.72 3.97
N ARG A 290 -2.47 16.80 3.15
CA ARG A 290 -3.65 17.65 3.39
C ARG A 290 -4.38 17.27 4.68
N TRP A 291 -4.62 15.98 4.90
CA TRP A 291 -5.30 15.42 6.07
C TRP A 291 -4.57 15.70 7.39
N LEU A 292 -3.24 15.73 7.37
CA LEU A 292 -2.42 16.05 8.55
C LEU A 292 -2.68 17.47 9.09
N ILE A 293 -3.09 18.40 8.22
CA ILE A 293 -3.52 19.75 8.60
C ILE A 293 -5.00 19.72 9.01
N GLU A 294 -5.88 19.14 8.18
CA GLU A 294 -7.34 19.10 8.43
C GLU A 294 -7.73 18.49 9.77
N THR A 295 -7.04 17.43 10.21
CA THR A 295 -7.28 16.80 11.53
C THR A 295 -7.12 17.74 12.72
N ARG A 296 -6.41 18.87 12.54
CA ARG A 296 -6.14 19.91 13.54
C ARG A 296 -7.07 21.11 13.45
N LEU A 297 -7.84 21.25 12.38
CA LEU A 297 -8.76 22.38 12.20
C LEU A 297 -9.86 22.36 13.29
N PRO A 298 -10.26 23.53 13.82
CA PRO A 298 -11.28 23.61 14.87
C PRO A 298 -12.66 23.14 14.39
N VAL A 299 -12.96 23.31 13.09
CA VAL A 299 -14.20 22.84 12.45
C VAL A 299 -14.28 21.33 12.25
N GLN A 300 -13.21 20.58 12.53
CA GLN A 300 -13.14 19.17 12.16
C GLN A 300 -13.92 18.28 13.14
N THR A 301 -15.14 17.92 12.76
CA THR A 301 -16.06 17.11 13.57
C THR A 301 -15.61 15.65 13.71
N LYS A 302 -16.19 14.91 14.67
CA LYS A 302 -15.92 13.47 14.84
C LYS A 302 -16.25 12.67 13.57
N LYS A 303 -17.34 13.03 12.89
CA LYS A 303 -17.78 12.42 11.63
C LYS A 303 -16.78 12.70 10.52
N GLY A 304 -16.34 13.95 10.37
CA GLY A 304 -15.26 14.32 9.46
C GLY A 304 -13.95 13.55 9.72
N LYS A 305 -13.55 13.39 11.00
CA LYS A 305 -12.36 12.59 11.39
C LYS A 305 -12.48 11.12 11.04
N CYS A 306 -13.67 10.53 11.17
CA CYS A 306 -13.93 9.16 10.73
C CYS A 306 -13.80 9.03 9.21
N VAL A 307 -14.55 9.84 8.44
CA VAL A 307 -14.58 9.77 6.98
C VAL A 307 -13.19 10.02 6.37
N GLY A 308 -12.49 11.09 6.77
CA GLY A 308 -11.15 11.38 6.24
C GLY A 308 -10.09 10.34 6.61
N THR A 309 -10.20 9.70 7.78
CA THR A 309 -9.32 8.56 8.12
C THR A 309 -9.62 7.37 7.21
N ALA A 310 -10.89 7.03 7.00
CA ALA A 310 -11.29 5.99 6.06
C ALA A 310 -10.84 6.29 4.61
N THR A 311 -10.91 7.55 4.14
CA THR A 311 -10.40 7.96 2.83
C THR A 311 -8.91 7.70 2.71
N ARG A 312 -8.11 8.10 3.71
CA ARG A 312 -6.66 7.86 3.75
C ARG A 312 -6.36 6.36 3.72
N ASP A 313 -7.07 5.58 4.51
CA ASP A 313 -6.79 4.15 4.69
C ASP A 313 -7.23 3.34 3.46
N ASN A 314 -8.30 3.75 2.79
CA ASN A 314 -8.68 3.20 1.48
C ASN A 314 -7.63 3.52 0.40
N LEU A 315 -7.11 4.75 0.35
CA LEU A 315 -6.02 5.12 -0.58
C LEU A 315 -4.74 4.31 -0.31
N LEU A 316 -4.38 4.07 0.96
CA LEU A 316 -3.28 3.18 1.34
C LEU A 316 -3.51 1.72 0.91
N LYS A 317 -4.75 1.21 1.08
CA LYS A 317 -5.15 -0.12 0.61
C LYS A 317 -5.00 -0.23 -0.91
N MET A 318 -5.53 0.75 -1.66
CA MET A 318 -5.39 0.82 -3.13
C MET A 318 -3.92 0.91 -3.58
N LEU A 319 -3.08 1.65 -2.86
CA LEU A 319 -1.64 1.73 -3.14
C LEU A 319 -0.97 0.36 -2.98
N GLY A 320 -1.27 -0.35 -1.89
CA GLY A 320 -0.76 -1.70 -1.66
C GLY A 320 -1.28 -2.74 -2.66
N VAL A 321 -2.53 -2.60 -3.13
CA VAL A 321 -3.12 -3.45 -4.17
C VAL A 321 -2.45 -3.19 -5.53
N SER A 322 -2.41 -1.93 -5.97
CA SER A 322 -1.81 -1.54 -7.26
C SER A 322 -0.33 -1.90 -7.35
N GLN A 323 0.44 -1.76 -6.26
CA GLN A 323 1.82 -2.22 -6.21
C GLN A 323 1.96 -3.72 -6.53
N ARG A 324 1.05 -4.57 -6.02
CA ARG A 324 1.06 -6.02 -6.32
C ARG A 324 0.72 -6.30 -7.78
N VAL A 325 -0.26 -5.57 -8.35
CA VAL A 325 -0.59 -5.67 -9.78
C VAL A 325 0.62 -5.31 -10.64
N THR A 326 1.24 -4.15 -10.40
CA THR A 326 2.43 -3.69 -11.13
C THR A 326 3.58 -4.67 -11.02
N THR A 327 3.94 -5.11 -9.80
CA THR A 327 5.07 -6.04 -9.60
C THR A 327 4.85 -7.39 -10.28
N ARG A 328 3.63 -7.96 -10.20
CA ARG A 328 3.30 -9.24 -10.86
C ARG A 328 3.29 -9.08 -12.38
N LEU A 329 2.66 -8.04 -12.91
CA LEU A 329 2.58 -7.82 -14.36
C LEU A 329 3.95 -7.54 -14.99
N SER A 330 4.81 -6.76 -14.32
CA SER A 330 6.20 -6.56 -14.75
C SER A 330 7.04 -7.84 -14.70
N ALA A 331 6.74 -8.77 -13.79
CA ALA A 331 7.42 -10.07 -13.76
C ALA A 331 7.03 -10.93 -14.97
N ILE A 332 5.74 -10.98 -15.32
CA ILE A 332 5.25 -11.70 -16.53
C ILE A 332 5.82 -11.09 -17.80
N VAL A 333 5.82 -9.75 -17.93
CA VAL A 333 6.41 -9.07 -19.09
C VAL A 333 7.88 -9.42 -19.23
N LYS A 334 8.66 -9.39 -18.14
CA LYS A 334 10.08 -9.75 -18.14
C LYS A 334 10.31 -11.21 -18.52
N GLU A 335 9.47 -12.13 -18.03
CA GLU A 335 9.53 -13.56 -18.40
C GLU A 335 9.24 -13.76 -19.90
N MET A 336 8.27 -13.02 -20.47
CA MET A 336 7.98 -13.06 -21.90
C MET A 336 9.11 -12.46 -22.74
N GLU A 337 9.69 -11.33 -22.33
CA GLU A 337 10.86 -10.72 -22.99
C GLU A 337 12.08 -11.67 -22.98
N GLU A 338 12.35 -12.34 -21.85
CA GLU A 338 13.42 -13.35 -21.72
C GLU A 338 13.15 -14.58 -22.60
N ASN A 339 11.91 -15.09 -22.63
CA ASN A 339 11.51 -16.22 -23.48
C ASN A 339 11.63 -15.89 -24.98
N GLU A 340 11.19 -14.71 -25.41
CA GLU A 340 11.38 -14.26 -26.80
C GLU A 340 12.86 -14.11 -27.17
N GLU A 341 13.70 -13.64 -26.26
CA GLU A 341 15.14 -13.57 -26.53
C GLU A 341 15.76 -14.98 -26.63
N HIS A 342 15.31 -15.93 -25.81
CA HIS A 342 15.74 -17.32 -25.87
C HIS A 342 15.36 -18.01 -27.19
N GLU A 343 14.13 -17.85 -27.67
CA GLU A 343 13.73 -18.37 -28.99
C GLU A 343 14.51 -17.69 -30.13
N ARG A 344 14.66 -16.36 -30.08
CA ARG A 344 15.51 -15.61 -31.04
C ARG A 344 17.00 -16.00 -30.99
N ARG A 345 17.48 -16.65 -29.93
CA ARG A 345 18.83 -17.23 -29.85
C ARG A 345 18.85 -18.64 -30.45
N ARG A 346 17.88 -19.51 -30.12
CA ARG A 346 17.72 -20.85 -30.70
C ARG A 346 17.66 -20.84 -32.22
N GLU A 347 16.78 -20.01 -32.80
CA GLU A 347 16.68 -19.87 -34.26
C GLU A 347 18.01 -19.48 -34.93
N LYS A 348 18.84 -18.67 -34.24
CA LYS A 348 20.15 -18.22 -34.76
C LYS A 348 21.24 -19.28 -34.62
N GLU A 349 21.05 -20.27 -33.75
CA GLU A 349 21.94 -21.41 -33.59
C GLU A 349 21.58 -22.50 -34.61
N GLU A 350 20.30 -22.83 -34.76
CA GLU A 350 19.79 -23.75 -35.79
C GLU A 350 20.17 -23.30 -37.21
N LYS A 351 19.94 -22.01 -37.55
CA LYS A 351 20.34 -21.42 -38.85
C LYS A 351 21.86 -21.35 -39.07
N LYS A 352 22.69 -21.58 -38.04
CA LYS A 352 24.16 -21.72 -38.18
C LYS A 352 24.58 -23.17 -38.36
N GLU A 353 23.84 -24.12 -37.78
CA GLU A 353 24.10 -25.55 -37.88
C GLU A 353 23.69 -26.09 -39.25
N GLU A 354 22.52 -25.69 -39.76
CA GLU A 354 22.05 -26.01 -41.12
C GLU A 354 23.03 -25.52 -42.21
N ARG A 355 23.69 -24.38 -41.98
CA ARG A 355 24.75 -23.83 -42.86
C ARG A 355 26.08 -24.59 -42.81
N ARG A 356 26.29 -25.48 -41.85
CA ARG A 356 27.50 -26.30 -41.74
C ARG A 356 27.36 -27.66 -42.44
N ASP A 357 26.17 -28.22 -42.48
CA ASP A 357 25.92 -29.55 -43.07
C ASP A 357 25.64 -29.51 -44.59
N GLY A 358 25.16 -28.38 -45.12
CA GLY A 358 24.90 -28.19 -46.56
C GLY A 358 26.13 -27.97 -47.46
N GLY A 359 27.36 -28.15 -46.96
CA GLY A 359 28.61 -27.67 -47.57
C GLY A 359 29.53 -28.73 -48.21
N GLY A 360 29.02 -29.92 -48.53
CA GLY A 360 29.83 -31.08 -48.95
C GLY A 360 30.10 -31.20 -50.46
N VAL A 361 30.94 -30.34 -51.06
CA VAL A 361 31.62 -30.64 -52.34
C VAL A 361 33.12 -30.31 -52.22
N PRO A 362 34.02 -31.31 -52.10
CA PRO A 362 35.45 -31.07 -51.99
C PRO A 362 36.07 -30.80 -53.36
N VAL A 363 36.44 -29.54 -53.63
CA VAL A 363 37.28 -29.20 -54.79
C VAL A 363 38.75 -29.48 -54.43
N VAL A 364 39.29 -30.57 -54.99
CA VAL A 364 40.69 -30.97 -54.88
C VAL A 364 41.51 -30.27 -55.97
N VAL A 365 42.51 -29.45 -55.59
CA VAL A 365 43.57 -28.95 -56.50
C VAL A 365 44.94 -28.92 -55.79
N VAL A 366 45.98 -29.24 -56.56
CA VAL A 366 47.34 -29.72 -56.18
C VAL A 366 48.35 -29.09 -57.18
N ASP A 367 49.60 -28.71 -56.86
CA ASP A 367 50.51 -29.00 -55.73
C ASP A 367 51.43 -27.81 -55.36
N SER A 368 52.30 -28.00 -54.34
CA SER A 368 53.67 -27.43 -54.23
C SER A 368 53.83 -25.95 -53.82
N SER A 369 54.80 -25.53 -52.98
CA SER A 369 56.06 -26.18 -52.55
C SER A 369 56.62 -25.68 -51.18
N LEU A 370 57.49 -26.50 -50.58
CA LEU A 370 58.32 -26.26 -49.36
C LEU A 370 59.72 -25.68 -49.72
N PRO A 371 60.67 -25.40 -48.78
CA PRO A 371 60.67 -25.39 -47.29
C PRO A 371 61.12 -24.01 -46.69
N VAL A 372 61.32 -23.81 -45.36
CA VAL A 372 62.63 -23.93 -44.65
C VAL A 372 62.52 -23.66 -43.12
N LEU A 373 62.94 -24.66 -42.33
CA LEU A 373 63.72 -24.65 -41.05
C LEU A 373 63.31 -23.93 -39.73
N ILE A 374 63.28 -24.77 -38.67
CA ILE A 374 64.04 -24.71 -37.38
C ILE A 374 63.36 -24.25 -36.04
N SER A 375 63.40 -25.20 -35.06
CA SER A 375 63.44 -25.06 -33.57
C SER A 375 62.25 -24.50 -32.77
N ALA A 376 62.00 -24.89 -31.50
CA ALA A 376 62.44 -26.05 -30.70
C ALA A 376 61.59 -26.25 -29.40
N ALA A 377 61.66 -27.45 -28.82
CA ALA A 377 61.22 -27.96 -27.49
C ALA A 377 60.63 -27.00 -26.41
N THR A 378 59.59 -27.39 -25.64
CA THR A 378 59.66 -28.31 -24.46
C THR A 378 58.22 -28.62 -23.96
N ARG A 379 57.76 -29.86 -23.70
CA ARG A 379 57.99 -30.86 -22.61
C ARG A 379 57.45 -30.55 -21.19
N LYS A 380 56.30 -31.15 -20.82
CA LYS A 380 55.96 -31.99 -19.62
C LYS A 380 54.41 -32.01 -19.40
N ASP A 381 53.72 -33.15 -19.28
CA ASP A 381 53.66 -34.12 -18.15
C ASP A 381 53.06 -33.51 -16.85
N SER A 382 52.17 -34.13 -16.06
CA SER A 382 51.59 -35.50 -16.06
C SER A 382 50.45 -35.63 -15.00
N ILE A 383 49.58 -36.66 -15.12
CA ILE A 383 48.97 -37.47 -14.02
C ILE A 383 48.18 -36.70 -12.90
N ARG A 384 46.88 -36.94 -12.62
CA ARG A 384 46.30 -38.20 -12.09
C ARG A 384 44.77 -38.17 -12.02
N SER A 385 44.11 -39.23 -12.46
CA SER A 385 42.76 -39.60 -11.98
C SER A 385 42.91 -40.44 -10.71
N ASN A 386 42.08 -40.21 -9.68
CA ASN A 386 41.69 -41.33 -8.82
C ASN A 386 40.32 -41.14 -8.15
N LYS A 387 39.58 -42.25 -8.14
CA LYS A 387 38.19 -42.40 -7.70
C LYS A 387 38.18 -42.83 -6.23
N SER A 388 37.34 -42.24 -5.39
CA SER A 388 36.87 -42.91 -4.16
C SER A 388 35.43 -42.51 -3.86
N SER A 389 34.52 -43.41 -4.22
CA SER A 389 33.09 -43.29 -3.95
C SER A 389 32.79 -43.84 -2.56
N THR A 390 32.43 -42.97 -1.61
CA THR A 390 31.82 -43.38 -0.34
C THR A 390 30.30 -43.25 -0.47
N SER A 391 29.62 -44.38 -0.70
CA SER A 391 28.17 -44.43 -0.82
C SER A 391 27.50 -44.26 0.55
N GLN A 392 27.13 -43.02 0.90
CA GLN A 392 26.18 -42.78 1.98
C GLN A 392 24.75 -42.73 1.43
N SER A 393 23.79 -43.27 2.20
CA SER A 393 22.40 -43.47 1.77
C SER A 393 21.64 -42.13 1.72
N PRO A 394 20.98 -41.78 0.59
CA PRO A 394 20.29 -40.48 0.45
C PRO A 394 19.15 -40.23 1.45
N MET A 395 18.53 -41.31 1.93
CA MET A 395 17.29 -41.29 2.73
C MET A 395 17.45 -40.66 4.12
N ARG A 396 18.68 -40.39 4.60
CA ARG A 396 18.92 -39.79 5.93
C ARG A 396 19.04 -38.27 5.90
N ASP A 397 19.57 -37.71 4.82
CA ASP A 397 19.80 -36.26 4.68
C ASP A 397 18.52 -35.49 4.36
N GLU A 398 17.57 -36.08 3.60
CA GLU A 398 16.29 -35.43 3.30
C GLU A 398 15.47 -35.20 4.57
N LYS A 399 15.41 -36.19 5.48
CA LYS A 399 14.69 -36.06 6.75
C LYS A 399 15.32 -34.99 7.67
N GLU A 400 16.65 -34.94 7.79
CA GLU A 400 17.30 -33.86 8.53
C GLU A 400 17.06 -32.48 7.89
N ARG A 401 16.99 -32.40 6.57
CA ARG A 401 16.75 -31.15 5.83
C ARG A 401 15.32 -30.66 5.99
N GLU A 402 14.35 -31.57 5.99
CA GLU A 402 12.93 -31.28 6.25
C GLU A 402 12.71 -30.84 7.70
N GLU A 403 13.30 -31.53 8.69
CA GLU A 403 13.26 -31.11 10.10
C GLU A 403 13.92 -29.74 10.31
N ARG A 404 15.03 -29.42 9.63
CA ARG A 404 15.65 -28.08 9.67
C ARG A 404 14.78 -27.01 9.01
N SER A 405 14.02 -27.36 7.96
CA SER A 405 13.05 -26.46 7.32
C SER A 405 11.87 -26.17 8.24
N ALA A 406 11.29 -27.21 8.85
CA ALA A 406 10.20 -27.08 9.82
C ALA A 406 10.60 -26.25 11.05
N ARG A 407 11.81 -26.43 11.59
CA ARG A 407 12.33 -25.60 12.68
C ARG A 407 12.43 -24.11 12.28
N LYS A 408 12.99 -23.81 11.11
CA LYS A 408 13.07 -22.43 10.59
C LYS A 408 11.68 -21.81 10.38
N GLN A 409 10.72 -22.59 9.88
CA GLN A 409 9.35 -22.13 9.72
C GLN A 409 8.71 -21.81 11.08
N SER A 410 8.88 -22.68 12.09
CA SER A 410 8.39 -22.43 13.45
C SER A 410 9.05 -21.22 14.12
N GLU A 411 10.33 -20.95 13.82
CA GLU A 411 11.06 -19.77 14.30
C GLU A 411 10.54 -18.49 13.62
N LEU A 412 10.28 -18.52 12.31
CA LEU A 412 9.65 -17.41 11.58
C LEU A 412 8.24 -17.12 12.09
N ASP A 413 7.43 -18.14 12.37
CA ASP A 413 6.07 -17.94 12.88
C ASP A 413 6.06 -17.46 14.34
N HIS A 414 7.04 -17.89 15.15
CA HIS A 414 7.28 -17.31 16.48
C HIS A 414 7.69 -15.82 16.40
N LEU A 415 8.60 -15.47 15.49
CA LEU A 415 9.02 -14.07 15.27
C LEU A 415 7.87 -13.21 14.75
N ARG A 416 7.04 -13.71 13.81
CA ARG A 416 5.81 -13.03 13.34
C ARG A 416 4.83 -12.80 14.48
N SER A 417 4.58 -13.81 15.32
CA SER A 417 3.75 -13.67 16.50
C SER A 417 4.31 -12.64 17.49
N ARG A 418 5.63 -12.57 17.67
CA ARG A 418 6.26 -11.58 18.55
C ARG A 418 6.20 -10.16 17.97
N VAL A 419 6.37 -9.99 16.66
CA VAL A 419 6.19 -8.70 15.99
C VAL A 419 4.75 -8.21 16.17
N SER A 420 3.74 -9.04 15.91
CA SER A 420 2.33 -8.67 16.10
C SER A 420 2.00 -8.30 17.55
N SER A 421 2.59 -9.00 18.54
CA SER A 421 2.51 -8.62 19.96
C SER A 421 3.11 -7.23 20.23
N LEU A 422 4.29 -6.93 19.68
CA LEU A 422 4.97 -5.65 19.87
C LEU A 422 4.27 -4.50 19.14
N GLU A 423 3.63 -4.77 17.99
CA GLU A 423 2.77 -3.82 17.28
C GLU A 423 1.54 -3.45 18.14
N GLY A 424 0.88 -4.44 18.76
CA GLY A 424 -0.21 -4.20 19.71
C GLY A 424 0.21 -3.44 20.98
N GLU A 425 1.38 -3.75 21.54
CA GLU A 425 1.98 -2.98 22.65
C GLU A 425 2.26 -1.52 22.26
N ARG A 426 2.79 -1.30 21.04
CA ARG A 426 3.05 0.03 20.48
C ARG A 426 1.76 0.82 20.23
N GLU A 427 0.74 0.21 19.66
CA GLU A 427 -0.57 0.85 19.45
C GLU A 427 -1.21 1.28 20.77
N LYS A 428 -1.17 0.41 21.79
CA LYS A 428 -1.62 0.74 23.14
C LYS A 428 -0.88 1.95 23.71
N MET A 429 0.45 2.00 23.62
CA MET A 429 1.25 3.13 24.10
C MET A 429 0.94 4.44 23.35
N LEU A 430 0.72 4.40 22.03
CA LEU A 430 0.29 5.58 21.27
C LEU A 430 -1.08 6.10 21.75
N LEU A 431 -1.99 5.18 22.11
CA LEU A 431 -3.31 5.50 22.64
C LEU A 431 -3.21 6.13 24.05
N ASP A 432 -2.34 5.60 24.92
CA ASP A 432 -2.05 6.16 26.25
C ASP A 432 -1.38 7.56 26.14
N ILE A 433 -0.43 7.76 25.23
CA ILE A 433 0.19 9.07 24.95
C ILE A 433 -0.86 10.08 24.47
N ALA A 434 -1.76 9.68 23.56
CA ALA A 434 -2.85 10.55 23.09
C ALA A 434 -3.82 10.93 24.22
N LEU A 435 -4.11 9.99 25.13
CA LEU A 435 -4.97 10.20 26.28
C LEU A 435 -4.31 11.11 27.33
N MET A 436 -3.01 10.96 27.60
CA MET A 436 -2.24 11.87 28.46
C MET A 436 -2.13 13.28 27.86
N ARG A 437 -1.85 13.41 26.56
CA ARG A 437 -1.87 14.72 25.87
C ARG A 437 -3.23 15.41 25.97
N ARG A 438 -4.34 14.68 25.85
CA ARG A 438 -5.69 15.23 26.08
C ARG A 438 -5.90 15.67 27.53
N LYS A 439 -5.40 14.93 28.53
CA LYS A 439 -5.48 15.33 29.94
C LYS A 439 -4.68 16.59 30.24
N LEU A 440 -3.47 16.71 29.69
CA LEU A 440 -2.63 17.91 29.80
C LEU A 440 -3.32 19.14 29.18
N ALA A 441 -3.85 19.01 27.96
CA ALA A 441 -4.59 20.09 27.28
C ALA A 441 -5.92 20.46 27.99
N GLY A 442 -6.56 19.51 28.67
CA GLY A 442 -7.74 19.78 29.51
C GLY A 442 -7.41 20.51 30.81
N GLY A 443 -6.21 20.31 31.37
CA GLY A 443 -5.74 21.01 32.57
C GLY A 443 -5.43 22.49 32.34
N THR A 444 -5.13 22.89 31.10
CA THR A 444 -4.87 24.28 30.71
C THR A 444 -6.12 25.09 30.35
N ALA A 445 -7.32 24.50 30.40
CA ALA A 445 -8.57 25.12 29.96
C ALA A 445 -9.52 25.52 31.11
N VAL A 446 -9.01 25.64 32.35
CA VAL A 446 -9.79 26.05 33.53
C VAL A 446 -9.14 27.29 34.16
N SER A 447 -9.16 28.39 33.42
CA SER A 447 -8.82 29.73 33.90
C SER A 447 -9.46 30.82 33.02
N ASP A 448 -10.75 30.68 32.72
CA ASP A 448 -11.56 31.78 32.21
C ASP A 448 -12.20 32.56 33.38
N ASP A 449 -12.21 33.87 33.22
CA ASP A 449 -12.32 34.89 34.28
C ASP A 449 -13.77 35.06 34.81
N PRO A 450 -14.02 34.91 36.12
CA PRO A 450 -15.35 35.11 36.71
C PRO A 450 -15.76 36.60 36.87
N SER A 451 -14.99 37.56 36.34
CA SER A 451 -15.22 39.00 36.55
C SER A 451 -15.88 39.76 35.38
N SER A 452 -16.27 39.10 34.28
CA SER A 452 -16.99 39.79 33.19
C SER A 452 -18.45 40.13 33.58
N PRO A 453 -18.88 41.40 33.52
CA PRO A 453 -20.26 41.79 33.78
C PRO A 453 -21.16 41.43 32.58
N PRO A 454 -22.45 41.12 32.80
CA PRO A 454 -23.37 40.74 31.72
C PRO A 454 -23.58 41.90 30.73
N PRO A 455 -23.70 41.63 29.42
CA PRO A 455 -23.94 42.66 28.41
C PRO A 455 -25.32 43.32 28.63
N SER A 456 -25.32 44.64 28.71
CA SER A 456 -26.51 45.47 28.88
C SER A 456 -27.45 45.34 27.67
N ALA A 457 -28.69 44.90 27.92
CA ALA A 457 -29.76 44.88 26.93
C ALA A 457 -30.31 46.31 26.73
N ALA A 458 -29.65 47.11 25.88
CA ALA A 458 -30.08 48.47 25.55
C ALA A 458 -29.72 48.86 24.09
N ALA A 459 -30.43 48.28 23.12
CA ALA A 459 -30.40 48.71 21.72
C ALA A 459 -31.72 48.29 21.01
N ALA A 460 -32.83 48.89 21.43
CA ALA A 460 -34.15 48.69 20.83
C ALA A 460 -35.01 49.97 20.89
N ALA A 461 -34.46 51.08 20.40
CA ALA A 461 -35.21 52.30 20.07
C ALA A 461 -34.39 53.20 19.12
N GLU A 462 -35.13 53.91 18.26
CA GLU A 462 -34.73 55.06 17.41
C GLU A 462 -34.03 54.81 16.05
N VAL A 463 -34.86 55.02 15.01
CA VAL A 463 -34.62 55.28 13.57
C VAL A 463 -34.15 54.11 12.69
#